data_AF-A0A8T0ESF7-F1
#
_entry.id   AF-A0A8T0ESF7-F1
#
_cell.length_a   1.000
_cell.length_b   1.000
_cell.length_c   1.000
_cell.angle_alpha   90.00
_cell.angle_beta   90.00
_cell.angle_gamma   90.00
#
_symmetry.space_group_name_H-M   'P 1'
#
loop_
_entity.id
_entity.type
_entity.pdbx_description
1 polymer ?
#
loop_
_entity_poly.entity_id
_entity_poly.type
_entity_poly.pdbx_seq_one_letter_code
_entity_poly.pdbx_strand_id
1 'polypeptide(L)'
;MEESPLISITPTVKHNVIVMIWDCRESLVDDPRPGQANTVITVDLIVKVDDLVRSDQRVTLRMFAVEADVSVGTVWTVVRVRLHYRKMSAQWVPKQLTDQSKELRMGLANICFGIMKIPLSWSGSSQVMRTGAKNRLHSESRERNQISTHALLAMLKHLALCQERQL
;
A
#
# COMPACT_ATOMS: atom_id res chain seq x y z
N MET A 1 14.03 -29.64 37.64
CA MET A 1 13.71 -30.28 36.35
C MET A 1 12.20 -30.26 36.26
N GLU A 2 11.66 -29.25 35.58
CA GLU A 2 10.22 -29.05 35.40
C GLU A 2 9.72 -30.07 34.36
N GLU A 3 9.03 -31.10 34.83
CA GLU A 3 8.30 -32.06 34.00
C GLU A 3 7.14 -31.31 33.34
N SER A 4 7.20 -31.16 32.02
CA SER A 4 6.13 -30.54 31.24
C SER A 4 4.90 -31.48 31.23
N PRO A 5 3.68 -31.00 31.53
CA PRO A 5 2.52 -31.87 31.60
C PRO A 5 2.13 -32.36 30.20
N LEU A 6 2.21 -33.67 29.99
CA LEU A 6 1.72 -34.34 28.78
C LEU A 6 0.20 -34.12 28.68
N ILE A 7 -0.23 -33.34 27.68
CA ILE A 7 -1.64 -33.12 27.37
C ILE A 7 -2.28 -34.48 27.05
N SER A 8 -3.08 -35.00 27.98
CA SER A 8 -3.78 -36.27 27.80
C SER A 8 -4.93 -36.09 26.81
N ILE A 9 -4.75 -36.55 25.57
CA ILE A 9 -5.79 -36.55 24.55
C ILE A 9 -6.97 -37.41 25.05
N THR A 10 -8.18 -36.86 25.05
CA THR A 10 -9.39 -37.54 25.54
C THR A 10 -9.72 -38.79 24.71
N PRO A 11 -10.36 -39.83 25.30
CA PRO A 11 -10.66 -41.08 24.59
C PRO A 11 -11.52 -40.86 23.35
N THR A 12 -12.38 -39.83 23.35
CA THR A 12 -13.20 -39.43 22.20
C THR A 12 -12.36 -38.93 21.04
N VAL A 13 -11.34 -38.12 21.31
CA VAL A 13 -10.42 -37.64 20.26
C VAL A 13 -9.57 -38.80 19.74
N LYS A 14 -9.13 -39.72 20.61
CA LYS A 14 -8.43 -40.94 20.18
C LYS A 14 -9.30 -41.81 19.27
N HIS A 15 -10.56 -42.02 19.62
CA HIS A 15 -11.49 -42.81 18.81
C HIS A 15 -11.72 -42.17 17.43
N ASN A 16 -11.98 -40.86 17.39
CA ASN A 16 -12.18 -40.13 16.14
C ASN A 16 -10.94 -40.19 15.22
N VAL A 17 -9.74 -40.06 15.78
CA VAL A 17 -8.48 -40.18 15.01
C VAL A 17 -8.30 -41.59 14.46
N ILE A 18 -8.61 -42.62 15.26
CA ILE A 18 -8.57 -44.02 14.77
C ILE A 18 -9.55 -44.19 13.61
N VAL A 19 -10.80 -43.75 13.74
CA VAL A 19 -11.79 -43.83 12.66
C VAL A 19 -11.27 -43.11 11.39
N MET A 20 -10.68 -41.92 11.52
CA MET A 20 -10.09 -41.20 10.37
C MET A 20 -8.93 -41.93 9.69
N ILE A 21 -8.09 -42.65 10.45
CA ILE A 21 -6.98 -43.46 9.89
C ILE A 21 -7.53 -44.66 9.12
N TRP A 22 -8.58 -45.30 9.64
CA TRP A 22 -9.25 -46.43 9.00
C TRP A 22 -9.99 -46.02 7.71
N ASP A 23 -10.53 -44.81 7.68
CA ASP A 23 -11.14 -44.20 6.49
C ASP A 23 -10.10 -43.74 5.44
N CYS A 24 -8.82 -44.09 5.62
CA CYS A 24 -7.69 -43.81 4.71
C CYS A 24 -7.56 -42.32 4.35
N ARG A 25 -7.82 -41.43 5.30
CA ARG A 25 -7.58 -39.99 5.11
C ARG A 25 -6.09 -39.70 5.28
N GLU A 26 -5.39 -39.41 4.19
CA GLU A 26 -3.94 -39.13 4.22
C GLU A 26 -3.58 -37.77 4.86
N SER A 27 -4.56 -36.88 5.05
CA SER A 27 -4.33 -35.55 5.60
C SER A 27 -4.53 -35.51 7.12
N LEU A 28 -3.47 -35.13 7.84
CA LEU A 28 -3.51 -34.80 9.28
C LEU A 28 -4.04 -33.37 9.56
N VAL A 29 -4.53 -32.69 8.52
CA VAL A 29 -5.03 -31.32 8.62
C VAL A 29 -6.48 -31.36 9.10
N ASP A 30 -6.77 -30.55 10.12
CA ASP A 30 -8.14 -30.34 10.61
C ASP A 30 -9.07 -29.91 9.47
N ASP A 31 -10.29 -30.45 9.47
CA ASP A 31 -11.36 -29.96 8.60
C ASP A 31 -11.66 -28.49 8.87
N PRO A 32 -12.14 -27.75 7.85
CA PRO A 32 -12.56 -26.37 8.03
C PRO A 32 -13.63 -26.31 9.12
N ARG A 33 -13.24 -25.80 10.30
CA ARG A 33 -14.16 -25.61 11.42
C ARG A 33 -15.11 -24.47 11.05
N PRO A 34 -16.44 -24.62 11.24
CA PRO A 34 -17.36 -23.50 11.08
C PRO A 34 -17.02 -22.44 12.13
N GLY A 35 -16.32 -21.39 11.72
CA GLY A 35 -15.93 -20.27 12.57
C GLY A 35 -17.07 -19.26 12.73
N GLN A 36 -17.22 -18.71 13.94
CA GLN A 36 -18.23 -17.72 14.31
C GLN A 36 -18.14 -16.40 13.52
N ALA A 37 -16.95 -16.04 13.02
CA ALA A 37 -16.70 -14.75 12.37
C ALA A 37 -17.44 -14.55 11.04
N ASN A 38 -17.81 -15.63 10.33
CA ASN A 38 -18.50 -15.51 9.04
C ASN A 38 -19.99 -15.18 9.20
N THR A 39 -20.62 -15.48 10.34
CA THR A 39 -22.05 -15.26 10.54
C THR A 39 -22.40 -13.79 10.77
N VAL A 40 -21.45 -12.97 11.27
CA VAL A 40 -21.69 -11.57 11.65
C VAL A 40 -21.53 -10.60 10.48
N ILE A 41 -20.81 -10.99 9.41
CA ILE A 41 -20.51 -10.11 8.28
C ILE A 41 -21.61 -10.25 7.22
N THR A 42 -22.64 -9.41 7.30
CA THR A 42 -23.71 -9.30 6.29
C THR A 42 -23.27 -8.46 5.09
N VAL A 43 -23.94 -8.63 3.95
CA VAL A 43 -23.68 -7.83 2.74
C VAL A 43 -23.95 -6.34 2.99
N ASP A 44 -25.02 -6.03 3.73
CA ASP A 44 -25.39 -4.65 4.08
C ASP A 44 -24.29 -3.95 4.89
N LEU A 45 -23.66 -4.68 5.81
CA LEU A 45 -22.53 -4.15 6.59
C LEU A 45 -21.34 -3.83 5.68
N ILE A 46 -21.06 -4.69 4.69
CA ILE A 46 -19.96 -4.47 3.74
C ILE A 46 -20.22 -3.19 2.94
N VAL A 47 -21.44 -3.02 2.42
CA VAL A 47 -21.82 -1.82 1.65
C VAL A 47 -21.74 -0.57 2.52
N LYS A 48 -22.29 -0.61 3.75
CA LYS A 48 -22.23 0.51 4.69
C LYS A 48 -20.78 0.95 4.97
N VAL A 49 -19.89 -0.01 5.25
CA VAL A 49 -18.47 0.30 5.51
C VAL A 49 -17.77 0.83 4.25
N ASP A 50 -18.11 0.32 3.07
CA ASP A 50 -17.56 0.77 1.79
C ASP A 50 -17.94 2.23 1.49
N ASP A 51 -19.20 2.59 1.71
CA ASP A 51 -19.69 3.97 1.54
C ASP A 51 -19.02 4.94 2.53
N LEU A 52 -18.86 4.51 3.78
CA LEU A 52 -18.15 5.29 4.80
C LEU A 52 -16.68 5.54 4.41
N VAL A 53 -15.98 4.54 3.87
CA VAL A 53 -14.59 4.69 3.40
C VAL A 53 -14.50 5.62 2.18
N ARG A 54 -15.48 5.58 1.27
CA ARG A 54 -15.52 6.46 0.09
C ARG A 54 -15.81 7.91 0.44
N SER A 55 -16.66 8.15 1.46
CA SER A 55 -16.97 9.49 1.93
C SER A 55 -15.72 10.17 2.53
N ASP A 56 -15.02 9.48 3.42
CA ASP A 56 -13.83 10.00 4.10
C ASP A 56 -12.74 8.94 4.29
N GLN A 57 -11.70 9.04 3.45
CA GLN A 57 -10.56 8.11 3.47
C GLN A 57 -9.60 8.32 4.67
N ARG A 58 -9.85 9.33 5.50
CA ARG A 58 -9.01 9.72 6.65
C ARG A 58 -9.53 9.19 7.99
N VAL A 59 -10.68 8.53 8.00
CA VAL A 59 -11.37 8.09 9.22
C VAL A 59 -10.68 6.87 9.85
N THR A 60 -10.76 6.77 11.18
CA THR A 60 -10.19 5.64 11.93
C THR A 60 -11.16 4.47 12.03
N LEU A 61 -10.63 3.24 12.17
CA LEU A 61 -11.46 2.03 12.32
C LEU A 61 -12.41 2.09 13.52
N ARG A 62 -12.08 2.85 14.56
CA ARG A 62 -12.95 3.03 15.74
C ARG A 62 -14.19 3.85 15.42
N MET A 63 -14.06 4.88 14.59
CA MET A 63 -15.21 5.68 14.15
C MET A 63 -16.14 4.84 13.28
N PHE A 64 -15.59 4.04 12.37
CA PHE A 64 -16.39 3.08 11.60
C PHE A 64 -17.08 2.04 12.48
N ALA A 65 -16.43 1.57 13.55
CA ALA A 65 -17.05 0.64 14.50
C ALA A 65 -18.27 1.26 15.20
N VAL A 66 -18.18 2.53 15.60
CA VAL A 66 -19.30 3.27 16.20
C VAL A 66 -20.41 3.49 15.17
N GLU A 67 -20.07 3.94 13.96
CA GLU A 67 -21.04 4.25 12.91
C GLU A 67 -21.75 3.00 12.38
N ALA A 68 -21.02 1.89 12.25
CA ALA A 68 -21.56 0.62 11.78
C ALA A 68 -22.22 -0.19 12.92
N ASP A 69 -22.08 0.22 14.17
CA ASP A 69 -22.48 -0.52 15.38
C ASP A 69 -21.90 -1.95 15.44
N VAL A 70 -20.59 -2.08 15.16
CA VAL A 70 -19.90 -3.37 15.14
C VAL A 70 -18.55 -3.28 15.84
N SER A 71 -18.05 -4.41 16.33
CA SER A 71 -16.70 -4.48 16.87
C SER A 71 -15.63 -4.00 15.87
N VAL A 72 -14.58 -3.37 16.40
CA VAL A 72 -13.43 -2.90 15.60
C VAL A 72 -12.77 -4.04 14.82
N GLY A 73 -12.73 -5.26 15.39
CA GLY A 73 -12.16 -6.43 14.72
C GLY A 73 -12.95 -6.86 13.49
N THR A 74 -14.28 -6.76 13.55
CA THR A 74 -15.16 -7.05 12.41
C THR A 74 -14.95 -6.03 11.31
N VAL A 75 -14.93 -4.73 11.64
CA VAL A 75 -14.66 -3.67 10.65
C VAL A 75 -13.28 -3.85 10.01
N TRP A 76 -12.25 -4.17 10.80
CA TRP A 76 -10.92 -4.47 10.26
C TRP A 76 -10.95 -5.63 9.25
N THR A 77 -11.70 -6.69 9.58
CA THR A 77 -11.88 -7.86 8.71
C THR A 77 -12.61 -7.47 7.42
N VAL A 78 -13.67 -6.67 7.50
CA VAL A 78 -14.39 -6.18 6.33
C VAL A 78 -13.47 -5.34 5.44
N VAL A 79 -12.80 -4.34 6.00
CA VAL A 79 -11.94 -3.41 5.25
C VAL A 79 -10.77 -4.16 4.57
N ARG A 80 -10.06 -5.05 5.29
CA ARG A 80 -8.89 -5.75 4.75
C ARG A 80 -9.21 -7.00 3.95
N VAL A 81 -10.14 -7.83 4.41
CA VAL A 81 -10.39 -9.17 3.85
C VAL A 81 -11.50 -9.14 2.82
N ARG A 82 -12.57 -8.35 3.01
CA ARG A 82 -13.71 -8.29 2.08
C ARG A 82 -13.53 -7.21 1.02
N LEU A 83 -13.16 -6.00 1.42
CA LEU A 83 -12.99 -4.85 0.52
C LEU A 83 -11.55 -4.70 0.00
N HIS A 84 -10.59 -5.43 0.58
CA HIS A 84 -9.17 -5.40 0.20
C HIS A 84 -8.51 -4.02 0.27
N TYR A 85 -9.04 -3.12 1.10
CA TYR A 85 -8.45 -1.81 1.33
C TYR A 85 -7.16 -1.91 2.15
N ARG A 86 -6.23 -1.01 1.84
CA ARG A 86 -4.96 -0.85 2.55
C ARG A 86 -4.84 0.57 3.05
N LYS A 87 -4.30 0.72 4.26
CA LYS A 87 -3.97 2.04 4.80
C LYS A 87 -2.81 2.63 3.99
N MET A 88 -3.06 3.77 3.36
CA MET A 88 -2.03 4.56 2.70
C MET A 88 -1.67 5.75 3.57
N SER A 89 -0.37 6.04 3.70
CA SER A 89 0.08 7.28 4.31
C SER A 89 -0.07 8.42 3.32
N ALA A 90 -0.56 9.58 3.78
CA ALA A 90 -0.54 10.78 2.96
C ALA A 90 0.92 11.18 2.67
N GLN A 91 1.17 11.62 1.44
CA GLN A 91 2.47 12.18 1.06
C GLN A 91 2.61 13.60 1.59
N TRP A 92 3.81 13.97 2.05
CA TRP A 92 4.08 15.34 2.49
C TRP A 92 4.04 16.31 1.30
N VAL A 93 3.26 17.38 1.44
CA VAL A 93 3.15 18.45 0.44
C VAL A 93 3.78 19.72 1.02
N PRO A 94 4.88 20.25 0.42
CA PRO A 94 5.65 21.34 1.01
C PRO A 94 4.90 22.65 1.21
N LYS A 95 3.92 22.94 0.35
CA LYS A 95 3.20 24.22 0.34
C LYS A 95 1.76 24.00 -0.08
N GLN A 96 0.84 24.66 0.61
CA GLN A 96 -0.54 24.80 0.16
C GLN A 96 -0.59 25.71 -1.06
N LEU A 97 -1.09 25.19 -2.18
CA LEU A 97 -1.15 25.94 -3.43
C LEU A 97 -2.40 26.80 -3.46
N THR A 98 -2.20 28.10 -3.70
CA THR A 98 -3.29 29.01 -4.09
C THR A 98 -3.75 28.69 -5.51
N ASP A 99 -4.97 29.08 -5.86
CA ASP A 99 -5.53 28.78 -7.18
C ASP A 99 -4.70 29.40 -8.31
N GLN A 100 -4.24 30.64 -8.13
CA GLN A 100 -3.27 31.28 -9.03
C GLN A 100 -1.98 30.46 -9.19
N SER A 101 -1.45 29.87 -8.11
CA SER A 101 -0.25 29.03 -8.18
C SER A 101 -0.50 27.71 -8.90
N LYS A 102 -1.72 27.15 -8.83
CA LYS A 102 -2.10 25.94 -9.57
C LYS A 102 -2.20 26.24 -11.06
N GLU A 103 -2.85 27.34 -11.43
CA GLU A 103 -2.99 27.78 -12.82
C GLU A 103 -1.62 28.01 -13.47
N LEU A 104 -0.72 28.72 -12.79
CA LEU A 104 0.64 28.92 -13.27
C LEU A 104 1.38 27.58 -13.46
N ARG A 105 1.27 26.65 -12.50
CA ARG A 105 1.89 25.33 -12.62
C ARG A 105 1.31 24.50 -13.77
N MET A 106 -0.01 24.51 -13.96
CA MET A 106 -0.64 23.82 -15.09
C MET A 106 -0.25 24.46 -16.41
N GLY A 107 -0.22 25.79 -16.49
CA GLY A 107 0.24 26.52 -17.67
C GLY A 107 1.68 26.18 -18.03
N LEU A 108 2.59 26.23 -17.05
CA LEU A 108 4.00 25.86 -17.24
C LEU A 108 4.16 24.38 -17.63
N ALA A 109 3.42 23.47 -16.99
CA ALA A 109 3.43 22.07 -17.36
C ALA A 109 2.98 21.87 -18.81
N ASN A 110 1.86 22.50 -19.21
CA ASN A 110 1.34 22.43 -20.57
C ASN A 110 2.31 23.01 -21.61
N ILE A 111 2.98 24.11 -21.26
CA ILE A 111 4.03 24.71 -22.09
C ILE A 111 5.21 23.73 -22.23
N CYS A 112 5.70 23.13 -21.15
CA CYS A 112 6.77 22.12 -21.22
C CYS A 112 6.37 20.87 -22.03
N PHE A 113 5.13 20.40 -21.89
CA PHE A 113 4.59 19.30 -22.70
C PHE A 113 4.46 19.68 -24.18
N GLY A 114 4.13 20.94 -24.48
CA GLY A 114 4.07 21.48 -25.84
C GLY A 114 5.46 21.71 -26.46
N ILE A 115 6.42 22.21 -25.69
CA ILE A 115 7.81 22.42 -26.12
C ILE A 115 8.50 21.08 -26.40
N MET A 116 8.22 20.03 -25.61
CA MET A 116 8.67 18.66 -25.91
C MET A 116 8.08 18.09 -27.22
N LYS A 117 7.10 18.74 -27.85
CA LYS A 117 6.55 18.37 -29.16
C LYS A 117 7.11 19.18 -30.33
N ILE A 118 7.96 20.18 -30.10
CA ILE A 118 8.71 20.84 -31.18
C ILE A 118 9.86 19.90 -31.56
N PRO A 119 9.92 19.34 -32.78
CA PRO A 119 10.92 18.34 -33.13
C PRO A 119 12.26 19.04 -33.39
N LEU A 120 13.03 19.32 -32.34
CA LEU A 120 14.48 19.36 -32.46
C LEU A 120 14.94 17.92 -32.24
N SER A 121 15.18 17.25 -33.37
CA SER A 121 15.60 15.86 -33.54
C SER A 121 16.21 15.24 -32.27
N TRP A 122 15.41 14.45 -31.57
CA TRP A 122 15.96 13.44 -30.67
C TRP A 122 15.36 12.10 -31.07
N SER A 123 16.11 11.42 -31.93
CA SER A 123 15.88 10.04 -32.32
C SER A 123 15.92 9.16 -31.09
N GLY A 124 14.82 8.44 -30.87
CA GLY A 124 14.82 7.25 -30.02
C GLY A 124 14.57 7.53 -28.55
N SER A 125 13.30 7.54 -28.15
CA SER A 125 12.85 6.82 -26.95
C SER A 125 11.33 6.70 -26.96
N SER A 126 10.88 5.46 -26.97
CA SER A 126 9.48 5.04 -27.02
C SER A 126 8.61 5.75 -25.98
N GLN A 127 7.52 6.30 -26.48
CA GLN A 127 6.50 6.99 -25.69
C GLN A 127 5.70 5.98 -24.86
N VAL A 128 6.08 5.77 -23.59
CA VAL A 128 5.22 5.07 -22.62
C VAL A 128 4.35 6.10 -21.92
N MET A 129 3.15 6.31 -22.46
CA MET A 129 2.04 6.99 -21.78
C MET A 129 1.68 6.16 -20.52
N ARG A 130 1.94 6.69 -19.33
CA ARG A 130 1.40 6.11 -18.08
C ARG A 130 0.04 6.73 -17.81
N THR A 131 -1.02 6.14 -18.36
CA THR A 131 -2.37 6.35 -17.84
C THR A 131 -2.43 5.78 -16.42
N GLY A 132 -2.91 6.61 -15.49
CA GLY A 132 -3.06 6.24 -14.09
C GLY A 132 -4.09 5.13 -13.94
N ALA A 133 -3.60 3.91 -13.72
CA ALA A 133 -4.22 2.81 -12.99
C ALA A 133 -3.34 1.59 -13.24
N LYS A 134 -2.54 1.18 -12.24
CA LYS A 134 -2.02 -0.19 -12.08
C LYS A 134 -1.20 -0.30 -10.80
N ASN A 135 -1.69 -1.17 -9.94
CA ASN A 135 -1.04 -1.80 -8.80
C ASN A 135 0.45 -1.99 -9.05
N ARG A 136 1.31 -1.44 -8.17
CA ARG A 136 2.74 -1.75 -8.17
C ARG A 136 3.06 -2.56 -6.93
N LEU A 137 3.01 -3.88 -7.08
CA LEU A 137 3.94 -4.76 -6.37
C LEU A 137 5.36 -4.29 -6.76
N HIS A 138 6.21 -3.99 -5.80
CA HIS A 138 7.46 -4.73 -5.58
C HIS A 138 8.29 -4.11 -4.46
N SER A 139 9.13 -4.96 -3.92
CA SER A 139 9.98 -4.84 -2.74
C SER A 139 11.02 -3.73 -2.81
N GLU A 140 11.30 -3.26 -1.61
CA GLU A 140 12.49 -2.57 -1.13
C GLU A 140 13.81 -3.01 -1.79
N SER A 141 14.59 -2.04 -2.26
CA SER A 141 16.03 -1.96 -1.96
C SER A 141 16.53 -0.53 -2.21
N ARG A 142 17.00 0.07 -1.10
CA ARG A 142 17.69 1.35 -1.03
C ARG A 142 19.03 1.27 -1.76
N GLU A 143 19.27 2.14 -2.72
CA GLU A 143 20.62 2.65 -2.98
C GLU A 143 20.58 4.17 -3.06
N ARG A 144 21.29 4.81 -2.13
CA ARG A 144 21.43 6.25 -2.02
C ARG A 144 22.49 6.70 -3.01
N ASN A 145 22.11 7.61 -3.90
CA ASN A 145 22.99 8.29 -4.85
C ASN A 145 24.16 8.96 -4.12
N GLN A 146 25.35 8.37 -4.21
CA GLN A 146 26.61 9.07 -4.00
C GLN A 146 26.79 10.01 -5.19
N ILE A 147 26.70 11.31 -4.98
CA ILE A 147 27.14 12.28 -5.99
C ILE A 147 28.64 12.08 -6.14
N SER A 148 29.07 11.65 -7.32
CA SER A 148 30.48 11.52 -7.69
C SER A 148 31.23 12.80 -7.30
N THR A 149 32.31 12.67 -6.54
CA THR A 149 33.19 13.77 -6.12
C THR A 149 33.66 14.64 -7.31
N HIS A 150 33.66 14.06 -8.51
CA HIS A 150 33.96 14.75 -9.76
C HIS A 150 32.92 15.84 -10.12
N ALA A 151 31.65 15.65 -9.76
CA ALA A 151 30.59 16.64 -10.02
C ALA A 151 30.75 17.89 -9.14
N LEU A 152 31.12 17.72 -7.86
CA LEU A 152 31.39 18.84 -6.96
C LEU A 152 32.65 19.61 -7.36
N LEU A 153 33.72 18.92 -7.77
CA LEU A 153 34.94 19.55 -8.26
C LEU A 153 34.73 20.35 -9.56
N ALA A 154 33.86 19.85 -10.46
CA ALA A 154 33.50 20.58 -11.68
C ALA A 154 32.74 21.88 -11.36
N MET A 155 31.79 21.86 -10.41
CA MET A 155 31.05 23.06 -10.01
C MET A 155 31.95 24.11 -9.34
N LEU A 156 32.89 23.68 -8.50
CA LEU A 156 33.82 24.62 -7.83
C LEU A 156 34.82 25.26 -8.81
N LYS A 157 35.31 24.53 -9.82
CA LYS A 157 36.16 25.11 -10.87
C LYS A 157 35.41 26.16 -11.71
N HIS A 158 34.13 25.93 -12.00
CA HIS A 158 33.31 26.89 -12.75
C HIS A 158 33.08 28.19 -11.98
N LEU A 159 32.94 28.14 -10.66
CA LEU A 159 32.78 29.33 -9.83
C LEU A 159 34.09 30.14 -9.73
N ALA A 160 35.24 29.47 -9.59
CA ALA A 160 36.54 30.13 -9.56
C ALA A 160 36.86 30.88 -10.88
N LEU A 161 36.58 30.25 -12.03
CA LEU A 161 36.77 30.88 -13.34
C LEU A 161 35.78 32.03 -13.64
N CYS A 162 34.68 32.10 -12.90
CA CYS A 162 33.70 33.18 -13.02
C CYS A 162 34.12 34.42 -12.22
N GLN A 163 34.85 34.22 -11.12
CA GLN A 163 35.27 35.29 -10.21
C GLN A 163 36.53 36.03 -10.70
N GLU A 164 37.42 35.35 -11.43
CA GLU A 164 38.59 35.98 -12.09
C GLU A 164 38.24 36.76 -13.36
N ARG A 165 36.98 36.73 -13.82
CA ARG A 165 36.54 37.43 -15.04
C ARG A 165 35.76 38.73 -14.76
N GLN A 166 35.60 39.10 -13.49
CA GLN A 166 34.94 40.33 -13.05
C GLN A 166 35.87 41.27 -12.25
N LEU A 167 37.19 41.10 -12.36
CA LEU A 167 38.20 42.08 -11.94
C LEU A 167 39.06 42.49 -13.12
#